data_AF-A0A816BGV0-F1
#
_entry.id   AF-A0A816BGV0-F1
#
_cell.length_a   1.000
_cell.length_b   1.000
_cell.length_c   1.000
_cell.angle_alpha   90.00
_cell.angle_beta   90.00
_cell.angle_gamma   90.00
#
_symmetry.space_group_name_H-M   'P 1'
#
loop_
_entity.id
_entity.type
_entity.pdbx_description
1 polymer ?
#
loop_
_entity_poly.entity_id
_entity_poly.type
_entity_poly.pdbx_seq_one_letter_code
_entity_poly.pdbx_strand_id
1 'polypeptide(L)'
;IDMGGGSIRNWDYSWMGRVSEFQYGKFLSEVVQKRNGQKMKYLSTFGQQWGMSSDRDAQIMLDNHDNQRGHGGILTFFEFREYKIATAFMLAWPY
;
A
#
# COMPACT_ATOMS: atom_id res chain seq x y z
N ILE A 1 2.22 -13.09 -1.55
CA ILE A 1 1.91 -11.64 -1.57
C ILE A 1 2.66 -11.01 -2.74
N ASP A 2 1.98 -10.28 -3.62
CA ASP A 2 2.65 -9.54 -4.71
C ASP A 2 3.11 -8.16 -4.22
N MET A 3 4.42 -7.93 -4.19
CA MET A 3 5.04 -6.66 -3.77
C MET A 3 5.61 -5.86 -4.97
N GLY A 4 5.18 -6.18 -6.20
CA GLY A 4 5.57 -5.48 -7.43
C GLY A 4 6.85 -6.01 -8.11
N GLY A 5 7.33 -7.20 -7.72
CA GLY A 5 8.59 -7.78 -8.22
C GLY A 5 8.46 -9.16 -8.88
N GLY A 6 7.26 -9.74 -8.91
CA GLY A 6 6.99 -11.03 -9.54
C GLY A 6 6.79 -10.91 -11.05
N SER A 7 6.91 -12.05 -11.76
CA SER A 7 6.58 -12.13 -13.19
C SER A 7 5.07 -12.07 -13.46
N ILE A 8 4.28 -12.50 -12.48
CA ILE A 8 2.81 -12.41 -12.47
C ILE A 8 2.43 -11.17 -11.67
N ARG A 9 1.58 -10.32 -12.24
CA ARG A 9 1.11 -9.06 -11.65
C ARG A 9 -0.31 -9.23 -11.14
N ASN A 10 -0.66 -8.49 -10.08
CA ASN A 10 -2.03 -8.50 -9.56
C ASN A 10 -3.10 -8.16 -10.61
N TRP A 11 -2.85 -7.20 -11.51
CA TRP A 11 -3.80 -6.82 -12.57
C TRP A 11 -4.01 -7.90 -13.65
N ASP A 12 -3.21 -8.97 -13.69
CA ASP A 12 -3.49 -10.12 -14.55
C ASP A 12 -4.80 -10.83 -14.14
N TYR A 13 -5.33 -10.51 -12.95
CA TYR A 13 -6.54 -11.09 -12.36
C TYR A 13 -7.70 -10.09 -12.25
N SER A 14 -7.53 -8.81 -12.63
CA SER A 14 -8.55 -7.77 -12.41
C SER A 14 -9.85 -8.02 -13.17
N TRP A 15 -9.79 -8.79 -14.26
CA TRP A 15 -10.97 -9.22 -15.02
C TRP A 15 -11.89 -10.17 -14.24
N MET A 16 -11.41 -10.83 -13.18
CA MET A 16 -12.21 -11.67 -12.30
C MET A 16 -12.82 -10.91 -11.11
N GLY A 17 -12.40 -9.67 -10.89
CA GLY A 17 -12.82 -8.85 -9.75
C GLY A 17 -11.66 -8.04 -9.19
N ARG A 18 -11.89 -7.40 -8.04
CA ARG A 18 -10.85 -6.62 -7.37
C ARG A 18 -9.72 -7.50 -6.87
N VAL A 19 -8.52 -6.92 -6.86
CA VAL A 19 -7.29 -7.58 -6.45
C VAL A 19 -6.68 -6.87 -5.25
N SER A 20 -6.11 -7.62 -4.32
CA SER A 20 -5.41 -7.04 -3.17
C SER A 20 -4.18 -6.25 -3.63
N GLU A 21 -4.19 -4.94 -3.39
CA GLU A 21 -3.09 -4.04 -3.76
C GLU A 21 -2.11 -3.89 -2.61
N PHE A 22 -1.25 -4.91 -2.42
CA PHE A 22 -0.29 -4.95 -1.33
C PHE A 22 0.80 -3.87 -1.42
N GLN A 23 1.06 -3.33 -2.61
CA GLN A 23 1.99 -2.22 -2.78
C GLN A 23 1.50 -0.95 -2.07
N TYR A 24 0.18 -0.78 -1.91
CA TYR A 24 -0.41 0.36 -1.20
C TYR A 24 0.15 0.48 0.22
N GLY A 25 0.00 -0.57 1.02
CA GLY A 25 0.47 -0.61 2.40
C GLY A 25 1.99 -0.47 2.51
N LYS A 26 2.73 -1.12 1.61
CA LYS A 26 4.19 -1.03 1.53
C LYS A 26 4.66 0.41 1.27
N PHE A 27 4.19 1.03 0.18
CA PHE A 27 4.62 2.37 -0.22
C PHE A 27 4.21 3.43 0.79
N LEU A 28 2.98 3.35 1.33
CA LEU A 28 2.54 4.30 2.36
C LEU A 28 3.36 4.15 3.65
N SER A 29 3.71 2.93 4.04
CA SER A 29 4.60 2.67 5.19
C SER A 29 5.98 3.28 4.97
N GLU A 30 6.59 3.08 3.80
CA GLU A 30 7.88 3.68 3.47
C GLU A 30 7.85 5.21 3.53
N VAL A 31 6.77 5.84 3.04
CA VAL A 31 6.59 7.29 3.07
C VAL A 31 6.43 7.82 4.50
N VAL A 32 5.54 7.22 5.29
CA VAL A 32 5.26 7.70 6.65
C VAL A 32 6.48 7.49 7.56
N GLN A 33 7.22 6.39 7.38
CA GLN A 33 8.46 6.10 8.10
C GLN A 33 9.70 6.81 7.51
N LYS A 34 9.54 7.56 6.42
CA LYS A 34 10.62 8.30 5.72
C LYS A 34 11.80 7.41 5.27
N ARG A 35 11.50 6.16 4.92
CA ARG A 35 12.51 5.21 4.41
C ARG A 35 12.89 5.56 2.98
N ASN A 36 14.10 5.18 2.55
CA ASN A 36 14.56 5.32 1.16
C ASN A 36 14.43 6.74 0.57
N GLY A 37 14.50 7.79 1.40
CA GLY A 37 14.34 9.18 0.97
C GLY A 37 12.89 9.59 0.66
N GLN A 38 11.90 8.75 0.97
CA GLN A 38 10.48 9.04 0.77
C GLN A 38 10.00 10.18 1.67
N LYS A 39 9.06 10.97 1.14
CA LYS A 39 8.49 12.17 1.80
C LYS A 39 7.01 12.25 1.52
N MET A 40 6.22 12.71 2.49
CA MET A 40 4.77 12.86 2.33
C MET A 40 4.38 13.73 1.13
N LYS A 41 5.21 14.71 0.73
CA LYS A 41 4.95 15.54 -0.46
C LYS A 41 4.84 14.74 -1.76
N TYR A 42 5.40 13.54 -1.83
CA TYR A 42 5.31 12.68 -3.01
C TYR A 42 3.95 11.99 -3.12
N LEU A 43 3.14 11.95 -2.05
CA LEU A 43 1.81 11.36 -2.08
C LEU A 43 0.80 12.14 -2.94
N SER A 44 1.18 13.29 -3.51
CA SER A 44 0.30 14.07 -4.40
C SER A 44 -0.18 13.30 -5.63
N THR A 45 0.52 12.22 -5.99
CA THR A 45 0.15 11.32 -7.10
C THR A 45 -0.04 9.87 -6.64
N PHE A 46 -0.22 9.64 -5.34
CA PHE A 46 -0.32 8.30 -4.78
C PHE A 46 -1.50 7.53 -5.39
N GLY A 47 -1.25 6.32 -5.88
CA GLY A 47 -2.23 5.56 -6.64
C GLY A 47 -1.62 4.91 -7.87
N GLN A 48 -2.39 4.89 -8.96
CA GLN A 48 -1.99 4.27 -10.23
C GLN A 48 -0.66 4.82 -10.80
N GLN A 49 -0.33 6.10 -10.59
CA GLN A 49 0.94 6.67 -11.05
C GLN A 49 2.17 6.08 -10.34
N TRP A 50 1.97 5.39 -9.22
CA TRP A 50 3.01 4.66 -8.50
C TRP A 50 3.15 3.21 -8.98
N GLY A 51 2.48 2.84 -10.09
CA GLY A 51 2.51 1.48 -10.63
C GLY A 51 1.56 0.52 -9.93
N MET A 52 0.62 1.05 -9.15
CA MET A 52 -0.48 0.27 -8.55
C MET A 52 -1.63 0.11 -9.55
N SER A 53 -2.53 -0.82 -9.27
CA SER A 53 -3.75 -1.08 -10.06
C SER A 53 -4.64 0.15 -10.16
N SER A 54 -5.66 0.10 -11.03
CA SER A 54 -6.70 1.14 -11.04
C SER A 54 -7.46 1.16 -9.70
N ASP A 55 -8.01 2.32 -9.32
CA ASP A 55 -8.84 2.50 -8.13
C ASP A 55 -10.04 1.52 -8.10
N ARG A 56 -10.64 1.29 -9.26
CA ARG A 56 -11.79 0.39 -9.41
C ARG A 56 -11.45 -1.07 -9.18
N ASP A 57 -10.21 -1.46 -9.49
CA ASP A 57 -9.74 -2.84 -9.41
C ASP A 57 -8.99 -3.12 -8.10
N ALA A 58 -8.66 -2.10 -7.31
CA ALA A 58 -7.89 -2.26 -6.09
C ALA A 58 -8.76 -2.57 -4.86
N GLN A 59 -8.32 -3.54 -4.07
CA GLN A 59 -8.66 -3.70 -2.66
C GLN A 59 -7.44 -3.33 -1.83
N ILE A 60 -7.47 -2.16 -1.21
CA ILE A 60 -6.35 -1.61 -0.44
C ILE A 60 -6.43 -1.97 1.05
N MET A 61 -5.26 -2.00 1.68
CA MET A 61 -5.09 -2.14 3.14
C MET A 61 -3.71 -1.62 3.52
N LEU A 62 -3.57 -1.14 4.77
CA LEU A 62 -2.27 -0.77 5.31
C LEU A 62 -1.47 -2.03 5.67
N ASP A 63 -2.06 -2.88 6.51
CA ASP A 63 -1.57 -4.20 6.88
C ASP A 63 -2.70 -5.24 6.75
N ASN A 64 -2.35 -6.51 6.82
CA ASN A 64 -3.27 -7.63 6.94
C ASN A 64 -2.74 -8.66 7.94
N HIS A 65 -3.52 -9.71 8.20
CA HIS A 65 -3.14 -10.74 9.16
C HIS A 65 -1.78 -11.40 8.83
N ASP A 66 -1.42 -11.55 7.57
CA ASP A 66 -0.16 -12.19 7.19
C ASP A 66 1.04 -11.25 7.35
N ASN A 67 0.96 -10.05 6.76
CA ASN A 67 2.10 -9.14 6.68
C ASN A 67 2.41 -8.43 8.01
N GLN A 68 1.42 -8.31 8.91
CA GLN A 68 1.64 -7.74 10.24
C GLN A 68 2.52 -8.61 11.16
N ARG A 69 2.92 -9.81 10.71
CA ARG A 69 3.75 -10.77 11.47
C ARG A 69 5.19 -10.89 10.96
N GLY A 70 5.65 -9.94 10.15
CA GLY A 70 7.07 -9.84 9.77
C GLY A 70 7.39 -9.91 8.28
N HIS A 71 6.38 -9.85 7.41
CA HIS A 71 6.60 -9.82 5.96
C HIS A 71 6.48 -8.39 5.42
N GLY A 72 7.57 -7.85 4.86
CA GLY A 72 7.50 -6.66 4.00
C GLY A 72 7.67 -5.29 4.67
N GLY A 73 8.04 -5.24 5.96
CA GLY A 73 8.41 -3.98 6.63
C GLY A 73 7.28 -2.95 6.69
N ILE A 74 6.04 -3.42 6.73
CA ILE A 74 4.80 -2.63 6.73
C ILE A 74 4.50 -2.11 8.14
N LEU A 75 3.84 -0.95 8.23
CA LEU A 75 3.34 -0.39 9.49
C LEU A 75 2.25 -1.27 10.10
N THR A 76 2.36 -1.50 11.39
CA THR A 76 1.36 -2.22 12.18
C THR A 76 0.95 -1.40 13.39
N PHE A 77 0.03 -1.93 14.20
CA PHE A 77 -0.33 -1.30 15.47
C PHE A 77 0.86 -1.15 16.45
N PHE A 78 1.97 -1.89 16.28
CA PHE A 78 3.18 -1.72 17.09
C PHE A 78 3.83 -0.35 16.87
N GLU A 79 3.66 0.26 15.69
CA GLU A 79 4.07 1.63 15.36
C GLU A 79 2.88 2.60 15.45
N PHE A 80 2.21 2.63 16.61
CA PHE A 80 0.88 3.24 16.80
C PHE A 80 0.70 4.66 16.25
N ARG A 81 1.74 5.52 16.30
CA ARG A 81 1.65 6.91 15.84
C ARG A 81 1.64 6.99 14.33
N GLU A 82 2.61 6.36 13.69
CA GLU A 82 2.77 6.28 12.25
C GLU A 82 1.60 5.50 11.61
N TYR A 83 1.17 4.42 12.25
CA TYR A 83 0.02 3.63 11.82
C TYR A 83 -1.25 4.50 11.72
N LYS A 84 -1.58 5.28 12.76
CA LYS A 84 -2.74 6.20 12.71
C LYS A 84 -2.63 7.25 11.61
N ILE A 85 -1.44 7.77 11.34
CA ILE A 85 -1.21 8.74 10.25
C ILE A 85 -1.49 8.06 8.89
N ALA A 86 -0.93 6.87 8.69
CA ALA A 86 -1.13 6.11 7.46
C ALA A 86 -2.60 5.71 7.26
N THR A 87 -3.28 5.22 8.29
CA THR A 87 -4.72 4.91 8.24
C THR A 87 -5.57 6.14 7.95
N ALA A 88 -5.27 7.28 8.58
CA ALA A 88 -6.00 8.53 8.32
C ALA A 88 -5.84 9.00 6.87
N PHE A 89 -4.62 8.93 6.33
CA PHE A 89 -4.37 9.20 4.91
C PHE A 89 -5.15 8.22 4.02
N MET A 90 -5.11 6.93 4.33
CA MET A 90 -5.79 5.89 3.56
C MET A 90 -7.30 6.12 3.48
N LEU A 91 -7.94 6.50 4.58
CA LEU A 91 -9.39 6.75 4.62
C LEU A 91 -9.80 8.08 3.97
N ALA A 92 -8.88 9.03 3.83
CA ALA A 92 -9.14 10.35 3.25
C ALA A 92 -8.77 10.45 1.76
N TRP A 93 -7.92 9.56 1.26
CA TRP A 93 -7.40 9.61 -0.12
C TRP A 93 -8.30 8.82 -1.09
N PRO A 94 -8.77 9.41 -2.20
CA PRO A 94 -9.69 8.77 -3.13
C PRO A 94 -8.92 7.88 -4.12
N TYR A 95 -8.45 6.74 -3.62
CA TYR A 95 -7.86 5.67 -4.40
C TYR A 95 -8.55 4.34 -4.08
#